data_AF-A0A5S5CAW2-F1
#
_entry.id   AF-A0A5S5CAW2-F1
#
_cell.length_a   1.000
_cell.length_b   1.000
_cell.length_c   1.000
_cell.angle_alpha   90.00
_cell.angle_beta   90.00
_cell.angle_gamma   90.00
#
_symmetry.space_group_name_H-M   'P 1'
#
loop_
_entity.id
_entity.type
_entity.pdbx_description
1 polymer ?
#
loop_
_entity_poly.entity_id
_entity_poly.type
_entity_poly.pdbx_seq_one_letter_code
_entity_poly.pdbx_strand_id
1 'polypeptide(L)'
;MTPTVFIVILVVALLVSFVFRSQRGRSIRPTGGARSSYGGRPTPSAHRTGPPPANLGVPQEHPAYQAALRLEAAVPEGLEARVKDRVQKREPGMYELEWQWRWFELKRYFLLCGVLRSVPMYSEKVDDVWHELLMFTREYEQFCKSFSGMLIHHAPHGPGGQPEAGERAWFDWAYGELFVPYAASARLWGAMYRTPMPASRMDEFIALSDEELVARRFNGRAGDAYPDLRDVIGYLMHRGRTLSSEARQGDAASRDRYRDEYRHRRHDGWSDTMMTTGVMSGLFFTSSLAPDDQFQREMEEAREREEQNGAYNGGYACDGSGDDRDGDGFGGGDGNSRDGGGFGDGGGNGDSGGGYSGGDSGAGGSSGSDGGGTGGGSSCGGGSSCGGSS
;
A
#
# COMPACT_ATOMS: atom_id res chain seq x y z
N MET A 1 54.71 -8.42 5.09
CA MET A 1 53.37 -8.07 4.55
C MET A 1 53.46 -8.08 3.04
N THR A 2 52.47 -8.62 2.33
CA THR A 2 52.46 -8.66 0.87
C THR A 2 52.14 -7.29 0.28
N PRO A 3 52.61 -6.96 -0.95
CA PRO A 3 52.37 -5.65 -1.58
C PRO A 3 50.88 -5.32 -1.74
N THR A 4 50.02 -6.34 -1.85
CA THR A 4 48.55 -6.20 -1.89
C THR A 4 47.98 -5.53 -0.63
N VAL A 5 48.51 -5.82 0.55
CA VAL A 5 48.01 -5.24 1.82
C VAL A 5 48.35 -3.75 1.92
N PHE A 6 49.50 -3.33 1.39
CA PHE A 6 49.91 -1.92 1.37
C PHE A 6 49.01 -1.06 0.46
N ILE A 7 48.60 -1.60 -0.69
CA ILE A 7 47.71 -0.90 -1.63
C ILE A 7 46.32 -0.71 -1.01
N VAL A 8 45.76 -1.75 -0.37
CA VAL A 8 44.43 -1.64 0.29
C VAL A 8 44.45 -0.61 1.41
N ILE A 9 45.50 -0.58 2.24
CA ILE A 9 45.62 0.42 3.33
C ILE A 9 45.75 1.84 2.76
N LEU A 10 46.50 2.05 1.68
CA LEU A 10 46.61 3.35 1.01
C LEU A 10 45.26 3.83 0.42
N VAL A 11 44.51 2.93 -0.24
CA VAL A 11 43.19 3.26 -0.80
C VAL A 11 42.19 3.64 0.31
N VAL A 12 42.15 2.87 1.40
CA VAL A 12 41.28 3.18 2.55
C VAL A 12 41.69 4.50 3.22
N ALA A 13 42.99 4.75 3.42
CA ALA A 13 43.47 6.00 4.01
C ALA A 13 43.17 7.24 3.15
N LEU A 14 43.23 7.12 1.81
CA LEU A 14 42.88 8.20 0.88
C LEU A 14 41.36 8.44 0.85
N LEU A 15 40.53 7.39 0.84
CA LEU A 15 39.07 7.52 0.90
C LEU A 15 38.60 8.18 2.20
N VAL A 16 39.15 7.77 3.35
CA VAL A 16 38.86 8.41 4.66
C VAL A 16 39.32 9.88 4.65
N SER A 17 40.50 10.17 4.11
CA SER A 17 41.00 11.55 3.99
C SER A 17 40.16 12.43 3.07
N PHE A 18 39.48 11.86 2.07
CA PHE A 18 38.58 12.59 1.17
C PHE A 18 37.25 12.93 1.86
N VAL A 19 36.63 11.96 2.54
CA VAL A 19 35.37 12.16 3.29
C VAL A 19 35.54 13.21 4.40
N PHE A 20 36.62 13.16 5.18
CA PHE A 20 36.88 14.15 6.25
C PHE A 20 37.28 15.55 5.76
N ARG A 21 37.61 15.73 4.48
CA ARG A 21 38.00 17.03 3.91
C ARG A 21 36.82 17.80 3.28
N SER A 22 35.67 17.16 3.13
CA SER A 22 34.43 17.75 2.57
C SER A 22 33.62 18.56 3.60
N GLN A 23 33.86 18.41 4.91
CA GLN A 23 33.09 19.11 5.96
C GLN A 23 33.86 20.27 6.62
N ARG A 24 34.16 21.35 5.86
CA ARG A 24 34.61 22.64 6.44
C ARG A 24 34.09 23.86 5.66
N GLY A 25 33.03 24.48 6.17
CA GLY A 25 32.44 25.75 5.68
C GLY A 25 31.34 26.24 6.62
N ARG A 26 31.66 26.69 7.84
CA ARG A 26 31.98 28.08 8.23
C ARG A 26 30.71 28.94 8.37
N SER A 27 30.36 29.27 9.62
CA SER A 27 29.15 30.04 9.96
C SER A 27 29.29 31.53 9.64
N ILE A 28 28.19 32.15 9.22
CA ILE A 28 28.02 33.61 9.17
C ILE A 28 26.59 33.94 9.66
N ARG A 29 26.49 34.78 10.70
CA ARG A 29 25.26 35.52 11.04
C ARG A 29 25.22 36.81 10.23
N PRO A 30 24.02 37.29 9.86
CA PRO A 30 23.74 38.72 9.89
C PRO A 30 22.56 39.06 10.80
N THR A 31 22.43 40.36 11.05
CA THR A 31 21.63 40.98 12.12
C THR A 31 20.27 41.49 11.67
N GLY A 32 19.39 41.73 12.64
CA GLY A 32 17.97 42.03 12.46
C GLY A 32 17.60 43.26 11.61
N GLY A 33 16.36 43.22 11.15
CA GLY A 33 15.63 44.33 10.53
C GLY A 33 14.13 44.13 10.76
N ALA A 34 13.53 44.95 11.64
CA ALA A 34 12.10 44.87 11.94
C ALA A 34 11.29 45.68 10.92
N ARG A 35 10.29 45.06 10.27
CA ARG A 35 9.21 45.78 9.57
C ARG A 35 7.84 45.10 9.73
N SER A 36 6.83 45.96 9.72
CA SER A 36 5.45 45.71 10.14
C SER A 36 4.70 44.63 9.36
N SER A 37 3.88 43.90 10.12
CA SER A 37 2.60 43.31 9.72
C SER A 37 1.92 43.99 8.51
N TYR A 38 1.58 43.17 7.52
CA TYR A 38 0.30 43.23 6.79
C TYR A 38 -0.29 41.83 6.76
N GLY A 39 -1.62 41.73 6.83
CA GLY A 39 -2.33 40.48 7.10
C GLY A 39 -2.14 39.41 6.03
N GLY A 40 -1.22 38.47 6.27
CA GLY A 40 -1.23 37.19 5.59
C GLY A 40 -2.52 36.45 5.92
N ARG A 41 -3.37 36.26 4.90
CA ARG A 41 -4.47 35.28 4.91
C ARG A 41 -3.88 33.96 5.44
N PRO A 42 -4.44 33.33 6.49
CA PRO A 42 -3.81 32.18 7.10
C PRO A 42 -3.62 31.10 6.02
N THR A 43 -2.37 30.71 5.79
CA THR A 43 -2.07 29.52 5.01
C THR A 43 -2.81 28.36 5.67
N PRO A 44 -3.51 27.49 4.92
CA PRO A 44 -4.18 26.33 5.51
C PRO A 44 -3.15 25.53 6.31
N SER A 45 -3.29 25.53 7.63
CA SER A 45 -2.25 25.01 8.50
C SER A 45 -2.11 23.50 8.28
N ALA A 46 -0.93 23.08 7.86
CA ALA A 46 -0.60 21.67 7.81
C ALA A 46 -0.85 21.01 9.19
N HIS A 47 -1.49 19.84 9.16
CA HIS A 47 -1.62 18.88 10.26
C HIS A 47 -2.47 19.29 11.48
N ARG A 48 -3.66 18.66 11.58
CA ARG A 48 -4.20 18.14 12.85
C ARG A 48 -4.74 16.72 12.67
N THR A 49 -3.86 15.81 12.23
CA THR A 49 -3.94 14.42 12.69
C THR A 49 -3.58 14.43 14.18
N GLY A 50 -4.42 13.89 15.06
CA GLY A 50 -4.01 13.64 16.45
C GLY A 50 -2.89 12.60 16.52
N PRO A 51 -2.30 12.36 17.71
CA PRO A 51 -1.53 11.13 17.93
C PRO A 51 -2.42 9.91 17.59
N PRO A 52 -1.84 8.79 17.14
CA PRO A 52 -2.61 7.60 16.82
C PRO A 52 -3.35 7.06 18.07
N PRO A 53 -4.51 6.40 17.88
CA PRO A 53 -5.28 5.81 18.97
C PRO A 53 -4.55 4.62 19.62
N ALA A 54 -5.00 4.23 20.81
CA ALA A 54 -4.57 2.98 21.43
C ALA A 54 -5.07 1.74 20.65
N ASN A 55 -4.53 0.56 20.97
CA ASN A 55 -4.99 -0.75 20.50
C ASN A 55 -5.08 -0.86 18.98
N LEU A 56 -4.12 -0.26 18.25
CA LEU A 56 -4.11 -0.20 16.78
C LEU A 56 -5.35 0.46 16.16
N GLY A 57 -6.12 1.24 16.92
CA GLY A 57 -7.43 1.73 16.51
C GLY A 57 -8.43 0.61 16.23
N VAL A 58 -8.21 -0.58 16.82
CA VAL A 58 -9.16 -1.69 16.78
C VAL A 58 -10.19 -1.48 17.91
N PRO A 59 -11.50 -1.55 17.62
CA PRO A 59 -12.57 -1.32 18.59
C PRO A 59 -12.75 -2.49 19.56
N GLN A 60 -13.27 -2.24 20.76
CA GLN A 60 -13.38 -3.24 21.82
C GLN A 60 -14.27 -4.44 21.48
N GLU A 61 -15.41 -4.21 20.81
CA GLU A 61 -16.35 -5.24 20.34
C GLU A 61 -15.93 -5.93 19.02
N HIS A 62 -14.83 -5.51 18.38
CA HIS A 62 -14.37 -6.12 17.14
C HIS A 62 -13.57 -7.41 17.40
N PRO A 63 -13.72 -8.51 16.63
CA PRO A 63 -12.98 -9.75 16.86
C PRO A 63 -11.45 -9.60 16.93
N ALA A 64 -10.88 -8.63 16.21
CA ALA A 64 -9.44 -8.37 16.24
C ALA A 64 -8.93 -7.65 17.50
N TYR A 65 -9.79 -7.27 18.44
CA TYR A 65 -9.39 -6.48 19.61
C TYR A 65 -8.38 -7.22 20.50
N GLN A 66 -8.60 -8.51 20.76
CA GLN A 66 -7.69 -9.32 21.58
C GLN A 66 -6.32 -9.51 20.88
N ALA A 67 -6.33 -9.75 19.56
CA ALA A 67 -5.11 -9.82 18.76
C ALA A 67 -4.34 -8.49 18.77
N ALA A 68 -5.02 -7.34 18.74
CA ALA A 68 -4.41 -6.03 18.85
C ALA A 68 -3.79 -5.78 20.24
N LEU A 69 -4.51 -6.08 21.32
CA LEU A 69 -3.97 -6.01 22.69
C LEU A 69 -2.73 -6.89 22.86
N ARG A 70 -2.77 -8.11 22.33
CA ARG A 70 -1.65 -9.06 22.41
C ARG A 70 -0.46 -8.64 21.54
N LEU A 71 -0.69 -7.96 20.42
CA LEU A 71 0.39 -7.36 19.62
C LEU A 71 1.10 -6.24 20.40
N GLU A 72 0.34 -5.32 20.98
CA GLU A 72 0.90 -4.25 21.82
C GLU A 72 1.70 -4.82 23.00
N ALA A 73 1.16 -5.84 23.68
CA ALA A 73 1.83 -6.53 24.78
C ALA A 73 3.04 -7.40 24.36
N ALA A 74 3.13 -7.78 23.08
CA ALA A 74 4.25 -8.56 22.55
C ALA A 74 5.50 -7.70 22.26
N VAL A 75 5.37 -6.37 22.20
CA VAL A 75 6.49 -5.44 21.98
C VAL A 75 7.37 -5.40 23.24
N PRO A 76 8.66 -5.82 23.19
CA PRO A 76 9.56 -5.77 24.33
C PRO A 76 9.77 -4.33 24.86
N GLU A 77 9.88 -4.21 26.18
CA GLU A 77 10.08 -2.92 26.85
C GLU A 77 11.30 -2.16 26.29
N GLY A 78 11.11 -0.87 26.02
CA GLY A 78 12.15 -0.01 25.45
C GLY A 78 12.60 -0.36 24.03
N LEU A 79 11.96 -1.33 23.33
CA LEU A 79 12.29 -1.60 21.92
C LEU A 79 11.90 -0.42 21.03
N GLU A 80 10.67 0.10 21.16
CA GLU A 80 10.17 1.25 20.38
C GLU A 80 11.14 2.44 20.45
N ALA A 81 11.54 2.84 21.65
CA ALA A 81 12.46 3.96 21.85
C ALA A 81 13.83 3.72 21.19
N ARG A 82 14.35 2.48 21.22
CA ARG A 82 15.62 2.13 20.58
C ARG A 82 15.52 2.06 19.05
N VAL A 83 14.38 1.68 18.49
CA VAL A 83 14.11 1.76 17.04
C VAL A 83 14.00 3.23 16.62
N LYS A 84 13.24 4.05 17.36
CA LYS A 84 13.12 5.49 17.16
C LYS A 84 14.47 6.19 17.13
N ASP A 85 15.33 5.91 18.12
CA ASP A 85 16.71 6.42 18.22
C ASP A 85 17.58 6.09 17.00
N ARG A 86 17.25 5.03 16.25
CA ARG A 86 17.97 4.65 15.03
C ARG A 86 17.37 5.30 13.79
N VAL A 87 16.04 5.31 13.69
CA VAL A 87 15.31 6.01 12.62
C VAL A 87 15.64 7.50 12.63
N GLN A 88 15.62 8.16 13.79
CA GLN A 88 15.99 9.59 13.93
C GLN A 88 17.47 9.88 13.60
N LYS A 89 18.37 8.88 13.61
CA LYS A 89 19.76 9.06 13.14
C LYS A 89 19.87 9.01 11.61
N ARG A 90 18.94 8.32 10.92
CA ARG A 90 18.82 8.35 9.45
C ARG A 90 18.01 9.54 8.95
N GLU A 91 16.93 9.88 9.65
CA GLU A 91 16.02 10.99 9.35
C GLU A 91 15.96 12.00 10.52
N PRO A 92 16.99 12.85 10.75
CA PRO A 92 17.00 13.81 11.86
C PRO A 92 15.90 14.88 11.83
N GLY A 93 15.21 15.04 10.70
CA GLY A 93 14.09 15.97 10.52
C GLY A 93 12.71 15.36 10.79
N MET A 94 12.61 14.08 11.14
CA MET A 94 11.32 13.41 11.34
C MET A 94 10.56 14.02 12.53
N TYR A 95 9.32 14.47 12.27
CA TYR A 95 8.45 14.97 13.33
C TYR A 95 7.97 13.84 14.26
N GLU A 96 7.81 14.14 15.54
CA GLU A 96 7.32 13.21 16.56
C GLU A 96 6.02 12.50 16.15
N LEU A 97 5.09 13.27 15.58
CA LEU A 97 3.80 12.77 15.11
C LEU A 97 3.95 11.82 13.91
N GLU A 98 4.91 12.07 13.02
CA GLU A 98 5.20 11.17 11.90
C GLU A 98 5.81 9.85 12.38
N TRP A 99 6.72 9.90 13.36
CA TRP A 99 7.23 8.70 14.04
C TRP A 99 6.08 7.85 14.60
N GLN A 100 5.18 8.48 15.38
CA GLN A 100 4.07 7.78 16.02
C GLN A 100 3.18 7.07 15.00
N TRP A 101 2.83 7.74 13.89
CA TRP A 101 2.03 7.13 12.82
C TRP A 101 2.77 6.03 12.05
N ARG A 102 4.07 6.20 11.72
CA ARG A 102 4.85 5.13 11.06
C ARG A 102 4.96 3.88 11.95
N TRP A 103 5.22 4.04 13.24
CA TRP A 103 5.28 2.93 14.21
C TRP A 103 3.92 2.26 14.42
N PHE A 104 2.84 3.05 14.50
CA PHE A 104 1.48 2.55 14.60
C PHE A 104 1.05 1.73 13.37
N GLU A 105 1.35 2.20 12.17
CA GLU A 105 1.06 1.46 10.93
C GLU A 105 1.93 0.21 10.76
N LEU A 106 3.18 0.21 11.24
CA LEU A 106 4.01 -1.00 11.29
C LEU A 106 3.35 -2.08 12.17
N LYS A 107 2.78 -1.69 13.32
CA LYS A 107 2.03 -2.62 14.18
C LYS A 107 0.73 -3.11 13.52
N ARG A 108 -0.04 -2.25 12.85
CA ARG A 108 -1.20 -2.67 12.03
C ARG A 108 -0.81 -3.68 10.95
N TYR A 109 0.29 -3.43 10.25
CA TYR A 109 0.86 -4.33 9.26
C TYR A 109 1.25 -5.70 9.85
N PHE A 110 1.88 -5.74 11.03
CA PHE A 110 2.18 -7.01 11.70
C PHE A 110 0.92 -7.79 12.08
N LEU A 111 -0.18 -7.13 12.46
CA LEU A 111 -1.46 -7.81 12.69
C LEU A 111 -1.97 -8.48 11.41
N LEU A 112 -1.87 -7.80 10.25
CA LEU A 112 -2.18 -8.40 8.95
C LEU A 112 -1.29 -9.61 8.65
N CYS A 113 0.02 -9.57 8.90
CA CYS A 113 0.90 -10.75 8.79
C CYS A 113 0.57 -11.88 9.78
N GLY A 114 -0.07 -11.55 10.91
CA GLY A 114 -0.56 -12.52 11.88
C GLY A 114 -1.78 -13.31 11.39
N VAL A 115 -2.55 -12.78 10.44
CA VAL A 115 -3.81 -13.39 9.98
C VAL A 115 -3.80 -13.79 8.50
N LEU A 116 -3.03 -13.12 7.64
CA LEU A 116 -2.91 -13.39 6.21
C LEU A 116 -1.67 -14.24 5.91
N ARG A 117 -1.74 -15.12 4.92
CA ARG A 117 -0.62 -16.00 4.52
C ARG A 117 0.58 -15.22 3.95
N SER A 118 0.30 -14.13 3.24
CA SER A 118 1.28 -13.21 2.66
C SER A 118 0.68 -11.81 2.66
N VAL A 119 1.53 -10.80 2.90
CA VAL A 119 1.15 -9.39 2.86
C VAL A 119 2.30 -8.64 2.17
N PRO A 120 2.07 -8.01 1.02
CA PRO A 120 3.05 -7.11 0.42
C PRO A 120 3.19 -5.82 1.23
N MET A 121 4.42 -5.32 1.39
CA MET A 121 4.66 -3.99 1.95
C MET A 121 4.40 -2.91 0.89
N TYR A 122 3.48 -1.97 1.17
CA TYR A 122 3.08 -0.88 0.25
C TYR A 122 3.59 0.51 0.67
N SER A 123 4.34 0.62 1.77
CA SER A 123 4.79 1.91 2.31
C SER A 123 6.28 1.89 2.62
N GLU A 124 7.08 2.58 1.79
CA GLU A 124 8.53 2.75 2.02
C GLU A 124 8.80 3.34 3.42
N LYS A 125 7.98 4.30 3.86
CA LYS A 125 8.08 4.92 5.20
C LYS A 125 7.84 3.98 6.37
N VAL A 126 6.98 2.97 6.21
CA VAL A 126 6.74 1.93 7.23
C VAL A 126 7.82 0.86 7.14
N ASP A 127 8.27 0.53 5.93
CA ASP A 127 9.36 -0.42 5.67
C ASP A 127 10.69 0.05 6.25
N ASP A 128 11.02 1.34 6.18
CA ASP A 128 12.20 1.94 6.83
C ASP A 128 12.22 1.71 8.35
N VAL A 129 11.05 1.79 9.00
CA VAL A 129 10.94 1.49 10.44
C VAL A 129 11.09 -0.01 10.69
N TRP A 130 10.57 -0.87 9.80
CA TRP A 130 10.76 -2.32 9.89
C TRP A 130 12.24 -2.70 9.71
N HIS A 131 12.94 -2.10 8.74
CA HIS A 131 14.38 -2.28 8.51
C HIS A 131 15.21 -1.93 9.75
N GLU A 132 14.89 -0.86 10.47
CA GLU A 132 15.57 -0.51 11.72
C GLU A 132 15.18 -1.42 12.90
N LEU A 133 13.95 -1.93 12.92
CA LEU A 133 13.51 -2.94 13.89
C LEU A 133 14.25 -4.28 13.71
N LEU A 134 14.52 -4.71 12.46
CA LEU A 134 15.27 -5.94 12.16
C LEU A 134 16.71 -5.94 12.73
N MET A 135 17.27 -4.78 13.06
CA MET A 135 18.60 -4.67 13.68
C MET A 135 18.62 -5.16 15.14
N PHE A 136 17.46 -5.26 15.79
CA PHE A 136 17.28 -5.82 17.13
C PHE A 136 16.85 -7.28 17.03
N THR A 137 17.67 -8.11 16.38
CA THR A 137 17.29 -9.47 15.95
C THR A 137 16.69 -10.36 17.05
N ARG A 138 17.20 -10.26 18.29
CA ARG A 138 16.71 -11.07 19.43
C ARG A 138 15.34 -10.59 19.91
N GLU A 139 15.18 -9.29 20.08
CA GLU A 139 13.91 -8.68 20.47
C GLU A 139 12.85 -8.76 19.37
N TYR A 140 13.25 -8.70 18.10
CA TYR A 140 12.37 -8.94 16.96
C TYR A 140 11.90 -10.39 16.91
N GLU A 141 12.79 -11.36 17.07
CA GLU A 141 12.42 -12.78 17.17
C GLU A 141 11.49 -13.04 18.37
N GLN A 142 11.76 -12.40 19.52
CA GLN A 142 10.89 -12.45 20.70
C GLN A 142 9.50 -11.88 20.40
N PHE A 143 9.41 -10.67 19.83
CA PHE A 143 8.15 -10.06 19.40
C PHE A 143 7.36 -10.99 18.49
N CYS A 144 7.99 -11.48 17.40
CA CYS A 144 7.32 -12.33 16.43
C CYS A 144 6.82 -13.65 17.04
N LYS A 145 7.59 -14.27 17.94
CA LYS A 145 7.18 -15.49 18.65
C LYS A 145 6.10 -15.23 19.71
N SER A 146 6.13 -14.08 20.39
CA SER A 146 5.09 -13.69 21.35
C SER A 146 3.78 -13.30 20.65
N PHE A 147 3.86 -12.77 19.43
CA PHE A 147 2.69 -12.36 18.64
C PHE A 147 2.14 -13.46 17.72
N SER A 148 2.92 -13.98 16.77
CA SER A 148 2.41 -14.94 15.76
C SER A 148 2.87 -16.38 15.98
N GLY A 149 3.67 -16.65 17.03
CA GLY A 149 4.24 -17.96 17.32
C GLY A 149 5.38 -18.38 16.39
N MET A 150 5.70 -17.55 15.40
CA MET A 150 6.71 -17.79 14.36
C MET A 150 7.38 -16.48 13.96
N LEU A 151 8.53 -16.55 13.28
CA LEU A 151 9.19 -15.36 12.76
C LEU A 151 8.35 -14.77 11.62
N ILE A 152 8.01 -13.48 11.70
CA ILE A 152 7.47 -12.75 10.55
C ILE A 152 8.66 -12.43 9.65
N HIS A 153 8.71 -13.03 8.48
CA HIS A 153 9.80 -12.81 7.55
C HIS A 153 9.63 -11.48 6.81
N HIS A 154 10.65 -10.62 6.90
CA HIS A 154 10.80 -9.51 5.98
C HIS A 154 11.22 -10.07 4.63
N ALA A 155 10.45 -9.72 3.59
CA ALA A 155 10.77 -10.01 2.21
C ALA A 155 10.67 -8.68 1.45
N PRO A 156 11.80 -8.01 1.15
CA PRO A 156 11.75 -6.77 0.40
C PRO A 156 11.24 -7.08 -1.00
N HIS A 157 10.34 -6.23 -1.50
CA HIS A 157 10.06 -6.22 -2.93
C HIS A 157 11.35 -5.86 -3.66
N GLY A 158 11.83 -6.77 -4.52
CA GLY A 158 12.99 -6.47 -5.35
C GLY A 158 12.73 -5.23 -6.22
N PRO A 159 13.77 -4.48 -6.65
CA PRO A 159 13.58 -3.36 -7.56
C PRO A 159 12.80 -3.78 -8.82
N GLY A 160 11.58 -3.26 -8.98
CA GLY A 160 10.68 -3.64 -10.08
C GLY A 160 9.71 -4.80 -9.81
N GLY A 161 9.73 -5.40 -8.61
CA GLY A 161 8.73 -6.36 -8.15
C GLY A 161 7.39 -5.68 -7.90
N GLN A 162 6.53 -5.65 -8.91
CA GLN A 162 5.13 -5.28 -8.71
C GLN A 162 4.41 -6.42 -7.95
N PRO A 163 3.63 -6.12 -6.89
CA PRO A 163 2.76 -7.11 -6.25
C PRO A 163 1.84 -7.80 -7.27
N GLU A 164 1.46 -9.06 -7.02
CA GLU A 164 0.62 -9.80 -7.96
C GLU A 164 -0.72 -9.10 -8.19
N ALA A 165 -1.32 -9.34 -9.36
CA ALA A 165 -2.56 -8.68 -9.76
C ALA A 165 -3.66 -8.81 -8.68
N GLY A 166 -4.06 -7.66 -8.15
CA GLY A 166 -5.06 -7.57 -7.08
C GLY A 166 -4.58 -7.94 -5.68
N GLU A 167 -3.29 -8.17 -5.40
CA GLU A 167 -2.82 -8.22 -4.00
C GLU A 167 -3.08 -6.90 -3.26
N ARG A 168 -3.02 -5.77 -3.98
CA ARG A 168 -3.40 -4.46 -3.42
C ARG A 168 -4.86 -4.44 -2.98
N ALA A 169 -5.76 -4.99 -3.80
CA ALA A 169 -7.18 -5.16 -3.47
C ALA A 169 -7.40 -6.06 -2.24
N TRP A 170 -6.55 -7.07 -2.06
CA TRP A 170 -6.57 -7.95 -0.88
C TRP A 170 -6.14 -7.23 0.40
N PHE A 171 -5.03 -6.49 0.32
CA PHE A 171 -4.54 -5.64 1.40
C PHE A 171 -5.57 -4.58 1.79
N ASP A 172 -6.11 -3.84 0.81
CA ASP A 172 -7.03 -2.73 1.07
C ASP A 172 -8.30 -3.20 1.80
N TRP A 173 -8.91 -4.30 1.36
CA TRP A 173 -10.07 -4.89 2.01
C TRP A 173 -9.75 -5.43 3.41
N ALA A 174 -8.70 -6.23 3.56
CA ALA A 174 -8.33 -6.79 4.86
C ALA A 174 -7.91 -5.69 5.86
N TYR A 175 -7.28 -4.61 5.40
CA TYR A 175 -6.99 -3.45 6.23
C TYR A 175 -8.29 -2.75 6.66
N GLY A 176 -9.22 -2.51 5.72
CA GLY A 176 -10.50 -1.85 5.98
C GLY A 176 -11.38 -2.60 6.99
N GLU A 177 -11.53 -3.91 6.84
CA GLU A 177 -12.33 -4.75 7.75
C GLU A 177 -11.76 -4.79 9.18
N LEU A 178 -10.44 -4.58 9.38
CA LEU A 178 -9.82 -4.68 10.69
C LEU A 178 -9.61 -3.33 11.40
N PHE A 179 -9.50 -2.24 10.66
CA PHE A 179 -8.98 -0.97 11.18
C PHE A 179 -9.87 0.23 10.83
N VAL A 180 -10.11 1.09 11.84
CA VAL A 180 -10.72 2.40 11.60
C VAL A 180 -9.84 3.22 10.63
N PRO A 181 -10.43 3.81 9.56
CA PRO A 181 -9.69 4.62 8.61
C PRO A 181 -9.23 5.92 9.26
N TYR A 182 -7.95 6.25 9.08
CA TYR A 182 -7.40 7.55 9.40
C TYR A 182 -6.68 8.11 8.17
N ALA A 183 -6.90 9.38 7.86
CA ALA A 183 -6.22 10.02 6.75
C ALA A 183 -4.72 10.28 7.02
N ALA A 184 -4.23 9.98 8.23
CA ALA A 184 -2.79 9.78 8.50
C ALA A 184 -2.28 8.46 7.88
N SER A 185 -3.00 7.36 8.08
CA SER A 185 -2.73 6.04 7.51
C SER A 185 -2.77 6.07 5.98
N ALA A 186 -3.74 6.77 5.40
CA ALA A 186 -3.85 6.94 3.94
C ALA A 186 -2.62 7.66 3.32
N ARG A 187 -1.96 8.55 4.06
CA ARG A 187 -0.69 9.17 3.63
C ARG A 187 0.51 8.23 3.69
N LEU A 188 0.42 7.12 4.42
CA LEU A 188 1.48 6.11 4.52
C LEU A 188 1.26 4.99 3.50
N TRP A 189 0.03 4.49 3.34
CA TRP A 189 -0.31 3.39 2.42
C TRP A 189 -0.67 3.84 0.99
N GLY A 190 -0.78 5.16 0.76
CA GLY A 190 -1.43 5.71 -0.43
C GLY A 190 -2.95 5.49 -0.41
N ALA A 191 -3.64 6.00 -1.42
CA ALA A 191 -5.09 5.88 -1.51
C ALA A 191 -5.54 4.42 -1.69
N MET A 192 -6.45 4.00 -0.82
CA MET A 192 -7.02 2.65 -0.77
C MET A 192 -8.07 2.44 -1.86
N TYR A 193 -8.39 1.18 -2.14
CA TYR A 193 -9.45 0.73 -3.04
C TYR A 193 -9.33 1.26 -4.48
N ARG A 194 -8.09 1.41 -4.97
CA ARG A 194 -7.79 1.76 -6.38
C ARG A 194 -7.63 0.55 -7.30
N THR A 195 -7.54 -0.66 -6.76
CA THR A 195 -7.42 -1.91 -7.52
C THR A 195 -8.66 -2.75 -7.29
N PRO A 196 -9.37 -3.22 -8.33
CA PRO A 196 -10.53 -4.07 -8.15
C PRO A 196 -10.14 -5.43 -7.56
N MET A 197 -11.03 -6.00 -6.75
CA MET A 197 -10.91 -7.36 -6.23
C MET A 197 -11.07 -8.37 -7.39
N PRO A 198 -10.07 -9.23 -7.68
CA PRO A 198 -10.16 -10.19 -8.76
C PRO A 198 -11.35 -11.14 -8.58
N ALA A 199 -12.11 -11.32 -9.65
CA ALA A 199 -13.27 -12.21 -9.70
C ALA A 199 -12.95 -13.63 -9.19
N SER A 200 -11.78 -14.18 -9.55
CA SER A 200 -11.30 -15.48 -9.07
C SER A 200 -11.11 -15.56 -7.56
N ARG A 201 -10.81 -14.44 -6.87
CA ARG A 201 -10.69 -14.42 -5.40
C ARG A 201 -12.05 -14.42 -4.71
N MET A 202 -13.07 -13.83 -5.32
CA MET A 202 -14.45 -13.98 -4.86
C MET A 202 -14.94 -15.41 -5.03
N ASP A 203 -14.58 -16.06 -6.16
CA ASP A 203 -14.92 -17.46 -6.41
C ASP A 203 -14.23 -18.41 -5.42
N GLU A 204 -12.99 -18.12 -5.01
CA GLU A 204 -12.30 -18.86 -3.93
C GLU A 204 -13.07 -18.83 -2.61
N PHE A 205 -13.64 -17.68 -2.19
CA PHE A 205 -14.47 -17.61 -0.99
C PHE A 205 -15.73 -18.47 -1.08
N ILE A 206 -16.38 -18.48 -2.25
CA ILE A 206 -17.65 -19.18 -2.48
C ILE A 206 -17.45 -20.69 -2.61
N ALA A 207 -16.37 -21.13 -3.26
CA ALA A 207 -16.18 -22.52 -3.67
C ALA A 207 -15.32 -23.37 -2.71
N LEU A 208 -14.36 -22.78 -2.00
CA LEU A 208 -13.41 -23.53 -1.16
C LEU A 208 -13.97 -23.84 0.23
N SER A 209 -13.55 -24.98 0.79
CA SER A 209 -13.77 -25.29 2.20
C SER A 209 -13.01 -24.30 3.11
N ASP A 210 -13.37 -24.28 4.39
CA ASP A 210 -12.71 -23.43 5.39
C ASP A 210 -11.21 -23.77 5.49
N GLU A 211 -10.88 -25.06 5.50
CA GLU A 211 -9.52 -25.57 5.55
C GLU A 211 -8.70 -25.21 4.30
N GLU A 212 -9.29 -25.36 3.12
CA GLU A 212 -8.66 -25.02 1.84
C GLU A 212 -8.41 -23.50 1.72
N LEU A 213 -9.40 -22.70 2.09
CA LEU A 213 -9.31 -21.24 2.07
C LEU A 213 -8.26 -20.73 3.09
N VAL A 214 -8.23 -21.30 4.30
CA VAL A 214 -7.19 -21.01 5.30
C VAL A 214 -5.82 -21.37 4.75
N ALA A 215 -5.63 -22.59 4.24
CA ALA A 215 -4.35 -23.03 3.69
C ALA A 215 -3.85 -22.13 2.55
N ARG A 216 -4.76 -21.60 1.73
CA ARG A 216 -4.44 -20.78 0.55
C ARG A 216 -4.22 -19.29 0.85
N ARG A 217 -4.98 -18.69 1.78
CA ARG A 217 -5.03 -17.22 1.98
C ARG A 217 -4.69 -16.72 3.37
N PHE A 218 -4.83 -17.54 4.41
CA PHE A 218 -4.70 -17.11 5.81
C PHE A 218 -3.50 -17.76 6.52
N ASN A 219 -3.06 -17.17 7.63
CA ASN A 219 -1.99 -17.70 8.46
C ASN A 219 -2.53 -18.79 9.41
N GLY A 220 -2.89 -19.94 8.84
CA GLY A 220 -3.46 -21.06 9.59
C GLY A 220 -2.62 -21.46 10.81
N ARG A 221 -1.28 -21.49 10.69
CA ARG A 221 -0.38 -21.80 11.82
C ARG A 221 -0.51 -20.81 12.98
N ALA A 222 -0.69 -19.53 12.71
CA ALA A 222 -0.86 -18.53 13.76
C ALA A 222 -2.26 -18.65 14.40
N GLY A 223 -3.31 -18.96 13.62
CA GLY A 223 -4.65 -19.29 14.13
C GLY A 223 -4.70 -20.62 14.91
N ASP A 224 -3.84 -21.58 14.59
CA ASP A 224 -3.68 -22.81 15.37
C ASP A 224 -3.07 -22.51 16.75
N ALA A 225 -2.07 -21.63 16.80
CA ALA A 225 -1.35 -21.26 18.01
C ALA A 225 -2.11 -20.26 18.92
N TYR A 226 -2.90 -19.34 18.35
CA TYR A 226 -3.59 -18.28 19.10
C TYR A 226 -5.08 -18.20 18.71
N PRO A 227 -6.01 -18.45 19.65
CA PRO A 227 -7.44 -18.35 19.40
C PRO A 227 -7.90 -16.99 18.88
N ASP A 228 -7.31 -15.89 19.35
CA ASP A 228 -7.68 -14.56 18.87
C ASP A 228 -7.35 -14.32 17.38
N LEU A 229 -6.23 -14.84 16.87
CA LEU A 229 -5.93 -14.80 15.43
C LEU A 229 -6.88 -15.71 14.64
N ARG A 230 -7.30 -16.83 15.22
CA ARG A 230 -8.33 -17.71 14.63
C ARG A 230 -9.66 -17.00 14.49
N ASP A 231 -10.07 -16.25 15.52
CA ASP A 231 -11.32 -15.48 15.50
C ASP A 231 -11.29 -14.37 14.43
N VAL A 232 -10.14 -13.71 14.24
CA VAL A 232 -9.95 -12.74 13.13
C VAL A 232 -9.99 -13.42 11.77
N ILE A 233 -9.32 -14.56 11.61
CA ILE A 233 -9.35 -15.34 10.36
C ILE A 233 -10.79 -15.78 10.03
N GLY A 234 -11.52 -16.32 11.02
CA GLY A 234 -12.93 -16.70 10.86
C GLY A 234 -13.84 -15.52 10.53
N TYR A 235 -13.63 -14.36 11.16
CA TYR A 235 -14.34 -13.13 10.84
C TYR A 235 -14.11 -12.70 9.38
N LEU A 236 -12.85 -12.62 8.93
CA LEU A 236 -12.51 -12.27 7.55
C LEU A 236 -13.07 -13.29 6.54
N MET A 237 -13.00 -14.59 6.85
CA MET A 237 -13.59 -15.64 6.01
C MET A 237 -15.11 -15.49 5.88
N HIS A 238 -15.82 -15.23 6.97
CA HIS A 238 -17.25 -14.98 6.97
C HIS A 238 -17.61 -13.74 6.16
N ARG A 239 -16.92 -12.61 6.41
CA ARG A 239 -17.11 -11.34 5.68
C ARG A 239 -16.86 -11.50 4.19
N GLY A 240 -15.73 -12.10 3.81
CA GLY A 240 -15.37 -12.34 2.41
C GLY A 240 -16.35 -13.26 1.68
N ARG A 241 -16.90 -14.28 2.36
CA ARG A 241 -17.98 -15.12 1.81
C ARG A 241 -19.27 -14.34 1.58
N THR A 242 -19.74 -13.60 2.58
CA THR A 242 -20.97 -12.78 2.48
C THR A 242 -20.84 -11.80 1.32
N LEU A 243 -19.78 -10.98 1.31
CA LEU A 243 -19.50 -9.98 0.27
C LEU A 243 -19.36 -10.59 -1.13
N SER A 244 -18.63 -11.71 -1.27
CA SER A 244 -18.48 -12.40 -2.55
C SER A 244 -19.82 -12.96 -3.05
N SER A 245 -20.62 -13.54 -2.15
CA SER A 245 -21.92 -14.11 -2.49
C SER A 245 -22.92 -13.03 -2.91
N GLU A 246 -22.93 -11.88 -2.23
CA GLU A 246 -23.76 -10.72 -2.56
C GLU A 246 -23.33 -10.07 -3.87
N ALA A 247 -22.02 -9.95 -4.13
CA ALA A 247 -21.50 -9.44 -5.40
C ALA A 247 -21.77 -10.37 -6.59
N ARG A 248 -21.76 -11.71 -6.38
CA ARG A 248 -22.08 -12.69 -7.43
C ARG A 248 -23.58 -12.88 -7.67
N GLN A 249 -24.42 -12.74 -6.64
CA GLN A 249 -25.88 -12.85 -6.75
C GLN A 249 -26.54 -11.52 -7.13
N GLY A 250 -25.85 -10.41 -6.87
CA GLY A 250 -26.35 -9.06 -7.09
C GLY A 250 -26.55 -8.72 -8.56
N ASP A 251 -27.80 -8.48 -8.92
CA ASP A 251 -28.16 -7.68 -10.08
C ASP A 251 -27.78 -6.19 -9.88
N ALA A 252 -28.04 -5.35 -10.90
CA ALA A 252 -27.77 -3.91 -10.80
C ALA A 252 -28.47 -3.26 -9.59
N ALA A 253 -29.67 -3.72 -9.23
CA ALA A 253 -30.42 -3.22 -8.08
C ALA A 253 -29.75 -3.52 -6.72
N SER A 254 -28.87 -4.52 -6.65
CA SER A 254 -28.08 -4.80 -5.44
C SER A 254 -26.87 -3.88 -5.31
N ARG A 255 -26.25 -3.50 -6.44
CA ARG A 255 -25.19 -2.46 -6.48
C ARG A 255 -25.78 -1.08 -6.17
N ASP A 256 -26.94 -0.74 -6.75
CA ASP A 256 -27.66 0.49 -6.45
C ASP A 256 -28.06 0.57 -4.96
N ARG A 257 -28.38 -0.56 -4.32
CA ARG A 257 -28.71 -0.60 -2.88
C ARG A 257 -27.55 -0.16 -2.00
N TYR A 258 -26.35 -0.72 -2.20
CA TYR A 258 -25.15 -0.28 -1.47
C TYR A 258 -24.81 1.18 -1.76
N ARG A 259 -24.96 1.59 -3.03
CA ARG A 259 -24.71 2.96 -3.47
C ARG A 259 -25.64 3.97 -2.79
N ASP A 260 -26.95 3.68 -2.74
CA ASP A 260 -27.95 4.54 -2.11
C ASP A 260 -27.83 4.51 -0.57
N GLU A 261 -27.53 3.35 0.02
CA GLU A 261 -27.24 3.23 1.44
C GLU A 261 -26.02 4.08 1.85
N TYR A 262 -24.95 4.06 1.06
CA TYR A 262 -23.77 4.90 1.29
C TYR A 262 -24.06 6.40 1.05
N ARG A 263 -24.90 6.73 0.05
CA ARG A 263 -25.25 8.11 -0.31
C ARG A 263 -26.10 8.84 0.71
N HIS A 264 -27.02 8.13 1.37
CA HIS A 264 -28.05 8.74 2.21
C HIS A 264 -27.75 8.67 3.71
N ARG A 265 -26.69 7.98 4.14
CA ARG A 265 -26.30 7.82 5.55
C ARG A 265 -25.65 9.09 6.11
N ARG A 266 -25.99 9.42 7.35
CA ARG A 266 -25.32 10.43 8.18
C ARG A 266 -24.53 9.72 9.26
N HIS A 267 -23.34 10.24 9.55
CA HIS A 267 -22.38 9.55 10.42
C HIS A 267 -22.45 10.04 11.87
N ASP A 268 -23.36 9.45 12.64
CA ASP A 268 -23.60 9.76 14.06
C ASP A 268 -23.29 8.60 15.03
N GLY A 269 -22.14 7.94 14.86
CA GLY A 269 -21.51 7.19 15.96
C GLY A 269 -20.59 6.04 15.58
N TRP A 270 -20.12 5.31 16.61
CA TRP A 270 -19.22 4.16 16.47
C TRP A 270 -19.84 3.01 15.65
N SER A 271 -21.11 2.68 15.92
CA SER A 271 -21.85 1.70 15.11
C SER A 271 -21.95 2.12 13.65
N ASP A 272 -21.88 3.43 13.35
CA ASP A 272 -21.94 3.92 11.98
C ASP A 272 -20.60 3.78 11.25
N THR A 273 -19.45 3.91 11.95
CA THR A 273 -18.12 3.68 11.34
C THR A 273 -17.95 2.22 10.88
N MET A 274 -18.32 1.24 11.71
CA MET A 274 -18.28 -0.19 11.31
C MET A 274 -19.28 -0.52 10.20
N MET A 275 -20.49 0.06 10.25
CA MET A 275 -21.45 -0.07 9.14
C MET A 275 -20.95 0.60 7.86
N THR A 276 -20.22 1.71 7.96
CA THR A 276 -19.62 2.42 6.82
C THR A 276 -18.49 1.58 6.20
N THR A 277 -17.60 0.99 7.01
CA THR A 277 -16.63 -0.03 6.55
C THR A 277 -17.34 -1.22 5.87
N GLY A 278 -18.44 -1.69 6.45
CA GLY A 278 -19.24 -2.79 5.91
C GLY A 278 -19.83 -2.47 4.54
N VAL A 279 -20.40 -1.26 4.37
CA VAL A 279 -20.94 -0.77 3.09
C VAL A 279 -19.83 -0.45 2.09
N MET A 280 -18.69 0.10 2.51
CA MET A 280 -17.53 0.28 1.63
C MET A 280 -17.03 -1.04 1.07
N SER A 281 -16.96 -2.08 1.90
CA SER A 281 -16.57 -3.42 1.43
C SER A 281 -17.64 -4.02 0.50
N GLY A 282 -18.92 -3.78 0.75
CA GLY A 282 -20.03 -4.16 -0.14
C GLY A 282 -19.97 -3.48 -1.50
N LEU A 283 -19.79 -2.15 -1.52
CA LEU A 283 -19.56 -1.37 -2.73
C LEU A 283 -18.30 -1.85 -3.45
N PHE A 284 -17.17 -1.98 -2.74
CA PHE A 284 -15.91 -2.43 -3.31
C PHE A 284 -16.03 -3.78 -4.01
N PHE A 285 -16.67 -4.78 -3.41
CA PHE A 285 -16.88 -6.09 -4.04
C PHE A 285 -17.86 -6.02 -5.23
N THR A 286 -18.98 -5.30 -5.11
CA THR A 286 -19.99 -5.19 -6.18
C THR A 286 -19.51 -4.36 -7.38
N SER A 287 -18.70 -3.32 -7.15
CA SER A 287 -18.05 -2.49 -8.17
C SER A 287 -16.84 -3.17 -8.80
N SER A 288 -16.12 -4.05 -8.08
CA SER A 288 -14.97 -4.80 -8.65
C SER A 288 -15.34 -5.79 -9.77
N LEU A 289 -16.63 -6.04 -9.98
CA LEU A 289 -17.16 -6.81 -11.11
C LEU A 289 -17.64 -5.94 -12.29
N ALA A 290 -17.58 -4.61 -12.16
CA ALA A 290 -17.89 -3.65 -13.22
C ALA A 290 -16.64 -3.36 -14.08
N PRO A 291 -16.79 -2.76 -15.27
CA PRO A 291 -15.66 -2.25 -16.05
C PRO A 291 -14.79 -1.27 -15.26
N ASP A 292 -13.48 -1.25 -15.52
CA ASP A 292 -12.50 -0.48 -14.75
C ASP A 292 -12.85 1.01 -14.61
N ASP A 293 -13.39 1.64 -15.66
CA ASP A 293 -13.79 3.05 -15.65
C ASP A 293 -14.97 3.31 -14.70
N GLN A 294 -15.90 2.35 -14.59
CA GLN A 294 -17.01 2.41 -13.64
C GLN A 294 -16.51 2.16 -12.22
N PHE A 295 -15.67 1.15 -12.02
CA PHE A 295 -15.06 0.85 -10.72
C PHE A 295 -14.30 2.06 -10.16
N GLN A 296 -13.44 2.71 -10.95
CA GLN A 296 -12.69 3.89 -10.47
C GLN A 296 -13.63 5.03 -10.05
N ARG A 297 -14.65 5.36 -10.87
CA ARG A 297 -15.62 6.41 -10.54
C ARG A 297 -16.42 6.10 -9.27
N GLU A 298 -16.88 4.87 -9.10
CA GLU A 298 -17.69 4.47 -7.94
C GLU A 298 -16.86 4.49 -6.65
N MET A 299 -15.62 4.00 -6.68
CA MET A 299 -14.72 4.06 -5.53
C MET A 299 -14.22 5.49 -5.23
N GLU A 300 -14.07 6.34 -6.25
CA GLU A 300 -13.74 7.75 -6.06
C GLU A 300 -14.89 8.54 -5.43
N GLU A 301 -16.13 8.40 -5.95
CA GLU A 301 -17.35 8.99 -5.37
C GLU A 301 -17.53 8.58 -3.89
N ALA A 302 -17.11 7.36 -3.54
CA ALA A 302 -17.17 6.84 -2.19
C ALA A 302 -16.08 7.44 -1.28
N ARG A 303 -14.80 7.37 -1.67
CA ARG A 303 -13.67 7.96 -0.90
C ARG A 303 -13.86 9.45 -0.63
N GLU A 304 -14.30 10.23 -1.62
CA GLU A 304 -14.53 11.67 -1.44
C GLU A 304 -15.60 11.94 -0.37
N ARG A 305 -16.68 11.15 -0.32
CA ARG A 305 -17.68 11.24 0.75
C ARG A 305 -17.10 10.81 2.09
N GLU A 306 -16.25 9.80 2.13
CA GLU A 306 -15.59 9.35 3.36
C GLU A 306 -14.68 10.43 3.93
N GLU A 307 -13.95 11.16 3.08
CA GLU A 307 -13.15 12.33 3.47
C GLU A 307 -14.05 13.51 3.92
N GLN A 308 -15.18 13.75 3.26
CA GLN A 308 -16.15 14.78 3.65
C GLN A 308 -16.87 14.46 4.98
N ASN A 309 -17.20 13.20 5.23
CA ASN A 309 -17.81 12.74 6.48
C ASN A 309 -16.78 12.71 7.62
N GLY A 310 -15.58 12.19 7.34
CA GLY A 310 -14.43 12.22 8.24
C GLY A 310 -13.94 13.64 8.56
N ALA A 311 -14.30 14.65 7.75
CA ALA A 311 -13.94 16.03 8.01
C ALA A 311 -14.49 16.57 9.34
N TYR A 312 -15.60 16.01 9.85
CA TYR A 312 -16.13 16.33 11.18
C TYR A 312 -15.26 15.85 12.34
N ASN A 313 -14.27 14.98 12.10
CA ASN A 313 -13.30 14.51 13.11
C ASN A 313 -11.83 14.79 12.74
N GLY A 314 -11.57 15.70 11.78
CA GLY A 314 -10.23 16.18 11.43
C GLY A 314 -9.87 16.06 9.94
N GLY A 315 -10.57 16.82 9.09
CA GLY A 315 -10.52 16.67 7.63
C GLY A 315 -9.28 17.19 6.90
N TYR A 316 -8.89 16.44 5.87
CA TYR A 316 -8.11 16.89 4.70
C TYR A 316 -8.59 16.05 3.52
N ALA A 317 -8.69 16.68 2.34
CA ALA A 317 -8.87 15.96 1.08
C ALA A 317 -7.55 15.33 0.63
N CYS A 318 -7.58 14.18 -0.05
CA CYS A 318 -6.40 13.68 -0.75
C CYS A 318 -6.15 14.51 -2.02
N ASP A 319 -4.92 15.03 -2.17
CA ASP A 319 -4.47 15.56 -3.47
C ASP A 319 -4.13 14.37 -4.38
N GLY A 320 -4.76 14.34 -5.55
CA GLY A 320 -4.68 13.26 -6.53
C GLY A 320 -3.43 13.33 -7.42
N SER A 321 -2.26 13.59 -6.84
CA SER A 321 -0.98 13.57 -7.56
C SER A 321 -0.16 12.35 -7.18
N GLY A 322 -0.27 11.30 -7.99
CA GLY A 322 0.72 10.22 -8.02
C GLY A 322 1.82 10.61 -8.99
N ASP A 323 2.99 10.97 -8.48
CA ASP A 323 4.18 11.16 -9.32
C ASP A 323 4.86 9.80 -9.54
N ASP A 324 4.82 9.34 -10.79
CA ASP A 324 5.62 8.23 -11.26
C ASP A 324 7.12 8.56 -11.20
N ARG A 325 7.94 7.52 -11.10
CA ARG A 325 9.39 7.63 -11.08
C ARG A 325 9.91 8.08 -12.43
N ASP A 326 10.73 9.13 -12.44
CA ASP A 326 11.83 9.25 -13.41
C ASP A 326 13.09 9.77 -12.72
N GLY A 327 14.23 9.23 -13.16
CA GLY A 327 15.55 9.61 -12.69
C GLY A 327 16.23 10.62 -13.61
N ASP A 328 17.50 10.88 -13.29
CA ASP A 328 18.52 11.47 -14.15
C ASP A 328 18.49 13.00 -14.38
N GLY A 329 19.69 13.62 -14.31
CA GLY A 329 19.93 14.93 -14.93
C GLY A 329 20.33 16.08 -14.00
N PHE A 330 21.58 16.09 -13.51
CA PHE A 330 22.20 17.34 -13.06
C PHE A 330 22.44 18.27 -14.27
N GLY A 331 21.85 19.47 -14.26
CA GLY A 331 22.11 20.52 -15.24
C GLY A 331 21.74 21.90 -14.69
N GLY A 332 22.75 22.72 -14.37
CA GLY A 332 22.54 24.07 -13.83
C GLY A 332 22.19 25.11 -14.90
N GLY A 333 21.56 26.20 -14.49
CA GLY A 333 21.20 27.32 -15.36
C GLY A 333 20.63 28.52 -14.59
N ASP A 334 21.50 29.40 -14.11
CA ASP A 334 21.11 30.72 -13.60
C ASP A 334 20.58 31.61 -14.74
N GLY A 335 19.51 32.39 -14.55
CA GLY A 335 19.00 33.15 -15.72
C GLY A 335 17.79 34.07 -15.62
N ASN A 336 17.77 35.00 -14.66
CA ASN A 336 17.27 36.38 -14.85
C ASN A 336 15.76 36.68 -15.10
N SER A 337 15.21 37.53 -14.23
CA SER A 337 13.86 38.13 -14.32
C SER A 337 13.68 39.09 -15.51
N ARG A 338 12.44 39.19 -16.04
CA ARG A 338 11.87 40.44 -16.59
C ARG A 338 10.36 40.53 -16.39
N ASP A 339 9.90 41.73 -16.06
CA ASP A 339 8.50 42.11 -15.83
C ASP A 339 7.73 42.48 -17.13
N GLY A 340 6.40 42.56 -17.01
CA GLY A 340 5.46 43.08 -18.01
C GLY A 340 4.41 42.04 -18.41
N GLY A 341 3.09 42.23 -18.29
CA GLY A 341 2.31 43.43 -17.96
C GLY A 341 1.63 44.03 -19.19
N GLY A 342 0.33 43.77 -19.40
CA GLY A 342 -0.41 44.37 -20.53
C GLY A 342 -1.72 43.66 -20.92
N PHE A 343 -2.81 44.38 -20.74
CA PHE A 343 -4.19 44.15 -21.19
C PHE A 343 -4.38 43.80 -22.68
N GLY A 344 -5.55 43.24 -23.05
CA GLY A 344 -6.08 43.37 -24.42
C GLY A 344 -7.24 42.43 -24.78
N ASP A 345 -8.44 43.00 -24.97
CA ASP A 345 -9.64 42.33 -25.52
C ASP A 345 -9.49 41.83 -26.98
N GLY A 346 -10.43 40.98 -27.40
CA GLY A 346 -11.11 41.21 -28.68
C GLY A 346 -11.31 40.01 -29.60
N GLY A 347 -12.56 39.53 -29.70
CA GLY A 347 -13.00 38.41 -30.53
C GLY A 347 -12.89 38.58 -32.07
N GLY A 348 -13.42 37.60 -32.81
CA GLY A 348 -13.48 37.67 -34.28
C GLY A 348 -13.82 36.34 -34.96
N ASN A 349 -15.04 36.25 -35.50
CA ASN A 349 -15.60 35.13 -36.27
C ASN A 349 -14.77 34.64 -37.48
N GLY A 350 -15.06 33.38 -37.85
CA GLY A 350 -15.24 32.96 -39.25
C GLY A 350 -14.04 32.25 -39.90
N ASP A 351 -14.24 31.46 -40.96
CA ASP A 351 -15.47 30.83 -41.48
C ASP A 351 -15.05 29.68 -42.44
N SER A 352 -15.96 28.73 -42.71
CA SER A 352 -16.12 27.96 -43.96
C SER A 352 -14.92 27.35 -44.73
N GLY A 353 -15.04 26.05 -45.07
CA GLY A 353 -14.89 25.62 -46.46
C GLY A 353 -14.09 24.34 -46.78
N GLY A 354 -14.73 23.42 -47.53
CA GLY A 354 -14.11 22.29 -48.23
C GLY A 354 -14.03 20.98 -47.43
N GLY A 355 -14.54 19.82 -47.87
CA GLY A 355 -15.27 19.47 -49.09
C GLY A 355 -14.58 18.38 -49.92
N TYR A 356 -15.26 17.24 -50.09
CA TYR A 356 -15.14 16.22 -51.17
C TYR A 356 -13.75 15.56 -51.47
N SER A 357 -13.61 14.33 -51.99
CA SER A 357 -14.49 13.14 -52.13
C SER A 357 -13.70 11.98 -52.80
N GLY A 358 -14.00 10.72 -52.47
CA GLY A 358 -13.59 9.52 -53.24
C GLY A 358 -12.13 9.06 -53.04
N GLY A 359 -11.76 7.80 -53.32
CA GLY A 359 -12.57 6.65 -53.71
C GLY A 359 -11.77 5.33 -53.67
N ASP A 360 -12.36 4.32 -53.03
CA ASP A 360 -12.53 2.92 -53.48
C ASP A 360 -11.58 2.29 -54.54
N SER A 361 -11.01 1.10 -54.24
CA SER A 361 -11.11 -0.14 -55.07
C SER A 361 -10.04 -1.23 -54.78
N GLY A 362 -10.43 -2.51 -54.91
CA GLY A 362 -9.55 -3.70 -55.15
C GLY A 362 -8.89 -4.34 -53.92
N ALA A 363 -9.18 -5.56 -53.42
CA ALA A 363 -9.72 -6.84 -53.92
C ALA A 363 -8.69 -7.88 -54.44
N GLY A 364 -8.78 -9.12 -53.93
CA GLY A 364 -7.99 -10.33 -54.31
C GLY A 364 -6.77 -10.61 -53.40
N GLY A 365 -6.40 -11.86 -53.07
CA GLY A 365 -7.07 -13.14 -53.32
C GLY A 365 -6.18 -14.38 -53.06
N SER A 366 -6.52 -15.17 -52.03
CA SER A 366 -6.51 -16.66 -51.95
C SER A 366 -5.26 -17.55 -52.25
N SER A 367 -5.09 -18.56 -51.37
CA SER A 367 -4.81 -20.01 -51.62
C SER A 367 -3.37 -20.60 -51.65
N GLY A 368 -3.27 -21.87 -51.21
CA GLY A 368 -2.11 -22.80 -51.28
C GLY A 368 -1.13 -22.70 -50.10
N SER A 369 -0.95 -23.63 -49.14
CA SER A 369 -1.13 -25.10 -48.96
C SER A 369 0.10 -26.00 -49.27
N ASP A 370 0.30 -26.96 -48.34
CA ASP A 370 0.99 -28.26 -48.45
C ASP A 370 2.52 -28.44 -48.22
N GLY A 371 2.84 -29.53 -47.51
CA GLY A 371 4.18 -30.16 -47.36
C GLY A 371 4.89 -29.94 -46.01
N GLY A 372 5.31 -30.94 -45.22
CA GLY A 372 5.12 -32.39 -45.32
C GLY A 372 6.31 -33.22 -44.80
N GLY A 373 6.14 -33.96 -43.68
CA GLY A 373 7.06 -35.01 -43.18
C GLY A 373 8.34 -34.53 -42.46
N THR A 374 9.10 -35.37 -41.74
CA THR A 374 8.89 -36.76 -41.26
C THR A 374 10.02 -37.15 -40.27
N GLY A 375 9.71 -37.99 -39.27
CA GLY A 375 10.71 -38.79 -38.53
C GLY A 375 11.47 -38.08 -37.40
N GLY A 376 11.90 -38.74 -36.33
CA GLY A 376 11.70 -40.15 -35.97
C GLY A 376 11.94 -40.37 -34.47
N GLY A 377 11.38 -41.45 -33.91
CA GLY A 377 11.53 -41.76 -32.49
C GLY A 377 12.75 -42.64 -32.18
N SER A 378 13.09 -42.76 -30.90
CA SER A 378 13.74 -43.94 -30.32
C SER A 378 13.44 -44.02 -28.83
N SER A 379 13.18 -45.24 -28.36
CA SER A 379 12.83 -45.56 -26.97
C SER A 379 13.96 -46.34 -26.30
N CYS A 380 13.71 -46.74 -25.04
CA CYS A 380 14.49 -47.65 -24.20
C CYS A 380 15.59 -46.99 -23.32
N GLY A 381 15.83 -47.49 -22.10
CA GLY A 381 15.17 -48.59 -21.41
C GLY A 381 15.39 -48.57 -19.89
N GLY A 382 14.48 -49.20 -19.14
CA GLY A 382 14.63 -49.39 -17.70
C GLY A 382 15.54 -50.58 -17.37
N GLY A 383 16.23 -50.50 -16.23
CA GLY A 383 17.00 -51.59 -15.63
C GLY A 383 16.49 -51.93 -14.23
N SER A 384 16.45 -53.21 -13.88
CA SER A 384 16.08 -53.74 -12.56
C SER A 384 16.78 -55.08 -12.33
N SER A 385 16.86 -55.53 -11.06
CA SER A 385 17.66 -56.68 -10.56
C SER A 385 19.17 -56.37 -10.42
N CYS A 386 19.96 -56.82 -9.42
CA CYS A 386 19.77 -57.73 -8.26
C CYS A 386 20.61 -57.22 -7.03
N GLY A 387 20.59 -57.80 -5.82
CA GLY A 387 19.65 -58.77 -5.23
C GLY A 387 20.25 -59.75 -4.19
N GLY A 388 20.33 -59.35 -2.90
CA GLY A 388 20.48 -60.26 -1.74
C GLY A 388 21.83 -60.27 -0.97
N SER A 389 21.76 -60.20 0.37
CA SER A 389 22.41 -61.12 1.36
C SER A 389 22.62 -60.46 2.74
N SER A 390 21.83 -60.87 3.74
CA SER A 390 22.13 -61.03 5.19
C SER A 390 20.83 -61.07 5.98
#